data_AF-A0A7Y2RGK5-F1
#
_entry.id   AF-A0A7Y2RGK5-F1
#
_cell.length_a   1.000
_cell.length_b   1.000
_cell.length_c   1.000
_cell.angle_alpha   90.00
_cell.angle_beta   90.00
_cell.angle_gamma   90.00
#
_symmetry.space_group_name_H-M   'P 1'
#
loop_
_entity.id
_entity.type
_entity.pdbx_description
1 polymer ?
#
loop_
_entity_poly.entity_id
_entity_poly.type
_entity_poly.pdbx_seq_one_letter_code
_entity_poly.pdbx_strand_id
1 'polypeptide(L)'
;MKDKKELVYDLAGTLAAILFGCVVVIFIIVNIPGTTEIDGSLIANVLVGGVTLFAPLAAYHLLTDWKVQHNTSIEKEYLKEIFDELRKYNRKVFKYVDKANDFILHENNFGTGNLFKIDKTDLKDYQDSYNHLLTILGEYKILSKDKNIVVYANNYDNLARNTYAIFEGINNIKIEFKRNIYGEIEETEEEIKQKKKSALKDFLMKKQSLTLSGETKDYTYWLILDKFKDQHNKFYTYLIEKKLIK
;
A
#
# COMPACT_ATOMS: atom_id res chain seq x y z
N MET A 1 -13.35 13.13 -14.89
CA MET A 1 -14.17 11.96 -15.23
C MET A 1 -15.44 12.52 -15.81
N LYS A 2 -15.61 12.53 -17.13
CA LYS A 2 -16.88 13.00 -17.70
C LYS A 2 -17.96 12.05 -17.21
N ASP A 3 -19.01 12.58 -16.59
CA ASP A 3 -20.09 11.74 -16.11
C ASP A 3 -20.69 10.98 -17.31
N LYS A 4 -21.21 9.75 -17.14
CA LYS A 4 -21.83 9.01 -18.27
C LYS A 4 -22.89 9.86 -18.96
N LYS A 5 -23.56 10.73 -18.19
CA LYS A 5 -24.49 11.74 -18.68
C LYS A 5 -23.80 12.75 -19.60
N GLU A 6 -22.64 13.26 -19.22
CA GLU A 6 -21.86 14.27 -19.95
C GLU A 6 -21.34 13.74 -21.30
N LEU A 7 -20.85 12.49 -21.36
CA LEU A 7 -20.50 11.84 -22.63
C LEU A 7 -21.72 11.69 -23.56
N VAL A 8 -22.86 11.27 -23.00
CA VAL A 8 -24.11 11.14 -23.76
C VAL A 8 -24.59 12.51 -24.25
N TYR A 9 -24.46 13.56 -23.44
CA TYR A 9 -24.79 14.93 -23.84
C TYR A 9 -23.85 15.46 -24.92
N ASP A 10 -22.54 15.17 -24.85
CA ASP A 10 -21.57 15.58 -25.87
C ASP A 10 -21.80 14.85 -27.20
N LEU A 11 -22.05 13.54 -27.17
CA LEU A 11 -22.38 12.75 -28.36
C LEU A 11 -23.71 13.19 -28.96
N ALA A 12 -24.73 13.43 -28.13
CA ALA A 12 -26.03 13.93 -28.57
C ALA A 12 -25.93 15.36 -29.14
N GLY A 13 -25.14 16.23 -28.52
CA GLY A 13 -24.88 17.59 -29.00
C GLY A 13 -24.11 17.59 -30.33
N THR A 14 -23.12 16.72 -30.47
CA THR A 14 -22.35 16.54 -31.72
C THR A 14 -23.23 16.00 -32.84
N LEU A 15 -24.08 15.00 -32.54
CA LEU A 15 -25.06 14.48 -33.49
C LEU A 15 -26.07 15.56 -33.92
N ALA A 16 -26.58 16.33 -32.96
CA ALA A 16 -27.51 17.42 -33.23
C ALA A 16 -26.88 18.52 -34.09
N ALA A 17 -25.62 18.88 -33.84
CA ALA A 17 -24.89 19.85 -34.65
C ALA A 17 -24.66 19.36 -36.09
N ILE A 18 -24.33 18.08 -36.27
CA ILE A 18 -24.17 17.48 -37.61
C ILE A 18 -25.51 17.43 -38.35
N LEU A 19 -26.58 17.00 -37.69
CA LEU A 19 -27.92 16.98 -38.29
C LEU A 19 -28.40 18.39 -38.65
N PHE A 20 -28.14 19.38 -37.79
CA PHE A 20 -28.42 20.79 -38.08
C PHE A 20 -27.61 21.27 -39.29
N GLY A 21 -26.32 20.92 -39.37
CA GLY A 21 -25.48 21.20 -40.53
C GLY A 21 -26.02 20.57 -41.82
N CYS A 22 -26.47 19.31 -41.78
CA CYS A 22 -27.12 18.64 -42.90
C CYS A 22 -28.38 19.39 -43.37
N VAL A 23 -29.22 19.87 -42.44
CA VAL A 23 -30.41 20.66 -42.77
C VAL A 23 -30.03 21.99 -43.41
N VAL A 24 -29.01 22.69 -42.90
CA VAL A 24 -28.50 23.94 -43.50
C VAL A 24 -27.97 23.71 -44.91
N VAL A 25 -27.22 22.63 -45.14
CA VAL A 25 -26.71 22.26 -46.47
C VAL A 25 -27.84 21.97 -47.45
N ILE A 26 -28.87 21.21 -47.04
CA ILE A 26 -30.06 20.97 -47.86
C ILE A 26 -30.75 22.31 -48.19
N PHE A 27 -30.91 23.20 -47.21
CA PHE A 27 -31.54 24.51 -47.40
C PHE A 27 -30.75 25.39 -48.39
N ILE A 28 -29.41 25.37 -48.33
CA ILE A 28 -28.56 26.08 -49.29
C ILE A 28 -28.77 25.52 -50.69
N ILE A 29 -28.72 24.20 -50.85
CA ILE A 29 -28.86 23.54 -52.17
C ILE A 29 -30.20 23.87 -52.82
N VAL A 30 -31.29 23.88 -52.05
CA VAL A 30 -32.65 24.13 -52.54
C VAL A 30 -32.88 25.58 -52.97
N ASN A 31 -32.10 26.53 -52.45
CA ASN A 31 -32.19 27.95 -52.81
C ASN A 31 -31.26 28.34 -54.00
N ILE A 32 -30.56 27.38 -54.63
CA ILE A 32 -29.73 27.66 -55.80
C ILE A 32 -30.63 27.82 -57.04
N PRO A 33 -30.51 28.91 -57.83
CA PRO A 33 -31.32 29.09 -59.03
C PRO A 33 -31.05 27.97 -60.05
N GLY A 34 -32.08 27.20 -60.41
CA GLY A 34 -32.01 26.12 -61.40
C GLY A 34 -32.02 24.69 -60.83
N THR A 35 -32.06 24.51 -59.50
CA THR A 35 -32.26 23.19 -58.90
C THR A 35 -33.75 22.86 -58.79
N THR A 36 -34.18 21.77 -59.44
CA THR A 36 -35.54 21.22 -59.33
C THR A 36 -35.76 20.56 -57.96
N GLU A 37 -37.04 20.39 -57.62
CA GLU A 37 -37.63 19.87 -56.38
C GLU A 37 -36.75 18.90 -55.55
N ILE A 38 -36.89 19.00 -54.22
CA ILE A 38 -36.21 18.15 -53.24
C ILE A 38 -36.48 16.66 -53.56
N ASP A 39 -35.48 15.96 -54.11
CA ASP A 39 -35.51 14.51 -54.27
C ASP A 39 -35.05 13.83 -52.97
N GLY A 40 -35.75 12.77 -52.55
CA GLY A 40 -35.39 11.94 -51.40
C GLY A 40 -33.96 11.39 -51.50
N SER A 41 -33.43 11.21 -52.72
CA SER A 41 -32.04 10.83 -52.98
C SER A 41 -31.03 11.89 -52.46
N LEU A 42 -31.30 13.18 -52.65
CA LEU A 42 -30.43 14.27 -52.19
C LEU A 42 -30.39 14.34 -50.66
N ILE A 43 -31.55 14.26 -50.02
CA ILE A 43 -31.67 14.21 -48.55
C ILE A 43 -30.89 13.01 -48.00
N ALA A 44 -31.08 11.83 -48.60
CA ALA A 44 -30.39 10.61 -48.18
C ALA A 44 -28.88 10.75 -48.26
N ASN A 45 -28.34 11.31 -49.35
CA ASN A 45 -26.90 11.49 -49.53
C ASN A 45 -26.28 12.46 -48.51
N VAL A 46 -26.94 13.58 -48.22
CA VAL A 46 -26.46 14.56 -47.24
C VAL A 46 -26.50 13.99 -45.82
N LEU A 47 -27.55 13.24 -45.46
CA LEU A 47 -27.65 12.57 -44.17
C LEU A 47 -26.62 11.43 -44.02
N VAL A 48 -26.41 10.63 -45.07
CA VAL A 48 -25.38 9.57 -45.09
C VAL A 48 -23.98 10.17 -44.92
N GLY A 49 -23.70 11.31 -45.57
CA GLY A 49 -22.47 12.07 -45.36
C GLY A 49 -22.31 12.54 -43.91
N GLY A 50 -23.38 13.09 -43.32
CA GLY A 50 -23.40 13.49 -41.91
C GLY A 50 -23.13 12.32 -40.94
N VAL A 51 -23.80 11.18 -41.13
CA VAL A 51 -23.61 9.98 -40.29
C VAL A 51 -22.19 9.41 -40.46
N THR A 52 -21.64 9.46 -41.66
CA THR A 52 -20.27 9.00 -41.96
C THR A 52 -19.22 9.87 -41.27
N LEU A 53 -19.47 11.17 -41.08
CA LEU A 53 -18.62 12.06 -40.28
C LEU A 53 -18.80 11.86 -38.77
N PHE A 54 -20.02 11.53 -38.32
CA PHE A 54 -20.32 11.27 -36.91
C PHE A 54 -19.68 9.98 -36.40
N ALA A 55 -19.67 8.91 -37.19
CA ALA A 55 -19.15 7.60 -36.80
C ALA A 55 -17.69 7.62 -36.27
N PRO A 56 -16.70 8.23 -36.95
CA PRO A 56 -15.32 8.31 -36.44
C PRO A 56 -15.19 9.23 -35.21
N LEU A 57 -15.99 10.29 -35.10
CA LEU A 57 -16.02 11.17 -33.92
C LEU A 57 -16.56 10.44 -32.68
N ALA A 58 -17.65 9.69 -32.85
CA ALA A 58 -18.21 8.87 -31.79
C ALA A 58 -17.24 7.76 -31.36
N ALA A 59 -16.59 7.10 -32.33
CA ALA A 59 -15.57 6.10 -32.06
C ALA A 59 -14.39 6.68 -31.27
N TYR A 60 -13.90 7.86 -31.63
CA TYR A 60 -12.82 8.54 -30.90
C TYR A 60 -13.18 8.81 -29.43
N HIS A 61 -14.37 9.35 -29.17
CA HIS A 61 -14.83 9.61 -27.79
C HIS A 61 -15.02 8.33 -26.98
N LEU A 62 -15.58 7.28 -27.59
CA LEU A 62 -15.78 6.00 -26.92
C LEU A 62 -14.45 5.29 -26.62
N LEU A 63 -13.47 5.34 -27.54
CA LEU A 63 -12.15 4.73 -27.34
C LEU A 63 -11.34 5.44 -26.26
N THR A 64 -11.37 6.77 -26.23
CA THR A 64 -10.66 7.55 -25.21
C THR A 64 -11.21 7.30 -23.83
N ASP A 65 -12.53 7.30 -23.66
CA ASP A 65 -13.19 6.97 -22.40
C ASP A 65 -12.97 5.51 -21.99
N TRP A 66 -13.05 4.57 -22.93
CA TRP A 66 -12.75 3.16 -22.66
C TRP A 66 -11.33 2.97 -22.14
N LYS A 67 -10.34 3.61 -22.79
CA LYS A 67 -8.93 3.54 -22.37
C LYS A 67 -8.72 4.10 -20.96
N VAL A 68 -9.39 5.21 -20.64
CA VAL A 68 -9.33 5.81 -19.29
C VAL A 68 -9.98 4.90 -18.26
N GLN A 69 -11.15 4.35 -18.55
CA GLN A 69 -11.86 3.42 -17.65
C GLN A 69 -11.07 2.13 -17.43
N HIS A 70 -10.51 1.56 -18.50
CA HIS A 70 -9.70 0.35 -18.44
C HIS A 70 -8.41 0.55 -17.63
N ASN A 71 -7.71 1.66 -17.85
CA ASN A 71 -6.53 1.98 -17.03
C ASN A 71 -6.92 2.17 -15.55
N THR A 72 -8.03 2.85 -15.28
CA THR A 72 -8.53 3.03 -13.90
C THR A 72 -8.94 1.71 -13.27
N SER A 73 -9.50 0.76 -14.04
CA SER A 73 -9.84 -0.56 -13.51
C SER A 73 -8.60 -1.39 -13.21
N ILE A 74 -7.59 -1.37 -14.08
CA ILE A 74 -6.29 -2.03 -13.85
C ILE A 74 -5.64 -1.47 -12.58
N GLU A 75 -5.59 -0.14 -12.43
CA GLU A 75 -5.03 0.49 -11.23
C GLU A 75 -5.76 0.05 -9.95
N LYS A 76 -7.10 -0.05 -9.98
CA LYS A 76 -7.89 -0.52 -8.83
C LYS A 76 -7.66 -1.99 -8.52
N GLU A 77 -7.57 -2.84 -9.53
CA GLU A 77 -7.31 -4.27 -9.38
C GLU A 77 -5.92 -4.52 -8.79
N TYR A 78 -4.91 -3.84 -9.33
CA TYR A 78 -3.55 -3.90 -8.82
C TYR A 78 -3.43 -3.37 -7.38
N LEU A 79 -4.12 -2.27 -7.06
CA LEU A 79 -4.23 -1.79 -5.67
C LEU A 79 -4.86 -2.82 -4.74
N LYS A 80 -5.87 -3.57 -5.20
CA LYS A 80 -6.51 -4.62 -4.41
C LYS A 80 -5.54 -5.78 -4.12
N GLU A 81 -4.78 -6.23 -5.12
CA GLU A 81 -3.74 -7.25 -4.94
C GLU A 81 -2.68 -6.81 -3.92
N ILE A 82 -2.22 -5.56 -4.04
CA ILE A 82 -1.31 -4.92 -3.08
C ILE A 82 -1.92 -4.97 -1.66
N PHE A 83 -3.22 -4.70 -1.50
CA PHE A 83 -3.86 -4.77 -0.17
C PHE A 83 -3.95 -6.18 0.41
N ASP A 84 -4.27 -7.17 -0.41
CA ASP A 84 -4.35 -8.56 0.04
C ASP A 84 -2.97 -9.07 0.50
N GLU A 85 -1.93 -8.72 -0.24
CA GLU A 85 -0.55 -9.03 0.12
C GLU A 85 -0.10 -8.24 1.38
N LEU A 86 -0.43 -6.96 1.51
CA LEU A 86 -0.21 -6.18 2.75
C LEU A 86 -0.85 -6.87 3.94
N ARG A 87 -2.12 -7.29 3.83
CA ARG A 87 -2.85 -7.95 4.92
C ARG A 87 -2.17 -9.25 5.38
N LYS A 88 -1.71 -10.06 4.43
CA LYS A 88 -1.04 -11.35 4.68
C LYS A 88 0.28 -11.16 5.42
N TYR A 89 1.12 -10.25 4.94
CA TYR A 89 2.44 -10.01 5.54
C TYR A 89 2.36 -9.20 6.84
N ASN A 90 1.35 -8.34 6.98
CA ASN A 90 1.09 -7.65 8.23
C ASN A 90 0.84 -8.64 9.38
N ARG A 91 0.04 -9.68 9.14
CA ARG A 91 -0.19 -10.76 10.13
C ARG A 91 1.08 -11.52 10.49
N LYS A 92 1.98 -11.76 9.52
CA LYS A 92 3.27 -12.40 9.79
C LYS A 92 4.15 -11.54 10.69
N VAL A 93 4.20 -10.23 10.44
CA VAL A 93 4.94 -9.30 11.30
C VAL A 93 4.29 -9.19 12.68
N PHE A 94 2.96 -9.21 12.77
CA PHE A 94 2.22 -9.14 14.03
C PHE A 94 2.60 -10.26 15.02
N LYS A 95 2.89 -11.48 14.52
CA LYS A 95 3.44 -12.58 15.33
C LYS A 95 4.70 -12.16 16.11
N TYR A 96 5.57 -11.37 15.49
CA TYR A 96 6.82 -10.91 16.11
C TYR A 96 6.60 -9.71 17.03
N VAL A 97 5.60 -8.88 16.74
CA VAL A 97 5.10 -7.85 17.66
C VAL A 97 4.56 -8.46 18.95
N ASP A 98 3.77 -9.53 18.85
CA ASP A 98 3.25 -10.27 20.00
C ASP A 98 4.38 -10.92 20.80
N LYS A 99 5.33 -11.60 20.13
CA LYS A 99 6.52 -12.14 20.81
C LYS A 99 7.31 -11.06 21.56
N ALA A 100 7.46 -9.87 20.98
CA ALA A 100 8.13 -8.75 21.64
C ALA A 100 7.32 -8.22 22.85
N ASN A 101 5.98 -8.21 22.76
CA ASN A 101 5.10 -7.84 23.86
C ASN A 101 5.19 -8.81 25.04
N ASP A 102 5.09 -10.11 24.77
CA ASP A 102 5.23 -11.15 25.79
C ASP A 102 6.55 -10.96 26.53
N PHE A 103 7.60 -10.67 25.78
CA PHE A 103 8.91 -10.39 26.35
C PHE A 103 8.96 -9.13 27.23
N ILE A 104 8.41 -8.01 26.76
CA ILE A 104 8.30 -6.76 27.52
C ILE A 104 7.51 -6.96 28.82
N LEU A 105 6.38 -7.68 28.74
CA LEU A 105 5.49 -7.94 29.87
C LEU A 105 6.13 -8.90 30.89
N HIS A 106 6.88 -9.90 30.42
CA HIS A 106 7.55 -10.87 31.29
C HIS A 106 8.81 -10.32 31.97
N GLU A 107 9.61 -9.50 31.29
CA GLU A 107 10.77 -8.81 31.89
C GLU A 107 10.32 -7.76 32.92
N ASN A 108 9.22 -7.04 32.68
CA ASN A 108 8.65 -6.10 33.66
C ASN A 108 8.12 -6.78 34.94
N ASN A 109 7.75 -8.07 34.87
CA ASN A 109 7.22 -8.82 36.01
C ASN A 109 8.24 -9.73 36.72
N PHE A 110 9.52 -9.71 36.33
CA PHE A 110 10.68 -10.35 37.00
C PHE A 110 10.52 -11.76 37.61
N GLY A 111 9.48 -12.55 37.34
CA GLY A 111 9.13 -13.72 38.16
C GLY A 111 9.19 -15.08 37.47
N THR A 112 8.57 -15.26 36.30
CA THR A 112 8.16 -16.63 35.89
C THR A 112 8.07 -16.90 34.39
N GLY A 113 8.41 -15.95 33.51
CA GLY A 113 8.28 -16.13 32.06
C GLY A 113 9.41 -16.95 31.43
N ASN A 114 9.08 -17.90 30.54
CA ASN A 114 10.06 -18.52 29.67
C ASN A 114 10.78 -17.43 28.85
N LEU A 115 12.11 -17.42 28.92
CA LEU A 115 12.97 -16.50 28.16
C LEU A 115 12.57 -16.52 26.68
N PHE A 116 12.25 -15.34 26.14
CA PHE A 116 12.00 -15.08 24.73
C PHE A 116 12.94 -15.89 23.84
N LYS A 117 12.36 -16.74 22.99
CA LYS A 117 13.07 -17.53 22.00
C LYS A 117 12.78 -16.94 20.64
N ILE A 118 13.67 -16.07 20.19
CA ILE A 118 13.94 -15.92 18.77
C ILE A 118 15.11 -16.84 18.43
N ASP A 119 15.03 -17.46 17.26
CA ASP A 119 16.10 -18.20 16.64
C ASP A 119 16.39 -17.66 15.24
N LYS A 120 17.39 -18.23 14.57
CA LYS A 120 17.83 -17.77 13.25
C LYS A 120 16.74 -17.91 12.19
N THR A 121 15.85 -18.89 12.33
CA THR A 121 14.71 -19.12 11.44
C THR A 121 13.64 -18.05 11.64
N ASP A 122 13.30 -17.71 12.88
CA ASP A 122 12.42 -16.60 13.23
C ASP A 122 12.98 -15.26 12.72
N LEU A 123 14.29 -15.01 12.87
CA LEU A 123 14.95 -13.79 12.36
C LEU A 123 14.81 -13.67 10.85
N LYS A 124 15.06 -14.77 10.13
CA LYS A 124 14.93 -14.80 8.68
C LYS A 124 13.48 -14.56 8.24
N ASP A 125 12.51 -15.24 8.85
CA ASP A 125 11.09 -15.08 8.51
C ASP A 125 10.57 -13.67 8.83
N TYR A 126 11.01 -13.08 9.94
CA TYR A 126 10.73 -11.67 10.25
C TYR A 126 11.33 -10.74 9.18
N GLN A 127 12.59 -10.96 8.80
CA GLN A 127 13.28 -10.15 7.80
C GLN A 127 12.61 -10.21 6.43
N ASP A 128 12.33 -11.42 5.97
CA ASP A 128 11.63 -11.65 4.72
C ASP A 128 10.24 -11.00 4.75
N SER A 129 9.54 -11.12 5.89
CA SER A 129 8.19 -10.56 6.03
C SER A 129 8.16 -9.03 6.05
N TYR A 130 9.05 -8.37 6.79
CA TYR A 130 9.06 -6.90 6.82
C TYR A 130 9.60 -6.31 5.52
N ASN A 131 10.61 -6.93 4.88
CA ASN A 131 11.12 -6.49 3.59
C ASN A 131 10.04 -6.55 2.52
N HIS A 132 9.28 -7.65 2.47
CA HIS A 132 8.17 -7.78 1.54
C HIS A 132 7.10 -6.71 1.79
N LEU A 133 6.78 -6.44 3.06
CA LEU A 133 5.84 -5.39 3.43
C LEU A 133 6.35 -3.99 3.01
N LEU A 134 7.65 -3.72 3.11
CA LEU A 134 8.26 -2.48 2.62
C LEU A 134 8.19 -2.34 1.11
N THR A 135 8.41 -3.42 0.35
CA THR A 135 8.26 -3.43 -1.11
C THR A 135 6.84 -3.05 -1.50
N ILE A 136 5.85 -3.73 -0.92
CA ILE A 136 4.44 -3.47 -1.23
C ILE A 136 4.03 -2.05 -0.80
N LEU A 137 4.54 -1.56 0.33
CA LEU A 137 4.35 -0.18 0.77
C LEU A 137 4.95 0.84 -0.22
N GLY A 138 6.09 0.52 -0.82
CA GLY A 138 6.73 1.32 -1.85
C GLY A 138 5.86 1.43 -3.10
N GLU A 139 5.33 0.30 -3.57
CA GLU A 139 4.39 0.23 -4.70
C GLU A 139 3.11 1.02 -4.40
N TYR A 140 2.54 0.81 -3.21
CA TYR A 140 1.34 1.52 -2.77
C TYR A 140 1.55 3.03 -2.66
N LYS A 141 2.73 3.48 -2.20
CA LYS A 141 3.11 4.90 -2.14
C LYS A 141 3.14 5.54 -3.53
N ILE A 142 3.68 4.85 -4.53
CA ILE A 142 3.77 5.36 -5.90
C ILE A 142 2.37 5.56 -6.49
N LEU A 143 1.48 4.60 -6.25
CA LEU A 143 0.14 4.59 -6.83
C LEU A 143 -0.83 5.52 -6.11
N SER A 144 -0.85 5.48 -4.77
CA SER A 144 -1.83 6.23 -3.96
C SER A 144 -1.58 7.75 -3.94
N LYS A 145 -0.32 8.18 -4.13
CA LYS A 145 0.14 9.58 -3.99
C LYS A 145 -0.25 10.23 -2.65
N ASP A 146 -0.61 9.44 -1.66
CA ASP A 146 -1.09 9.94 -0.37
C ASP A 146 0.10 10.16 0.58
N LYS A 147 0.24 11.44 0.98
CA LYS A 147 1.37 11.93 1.78
C LYS A 147 1.47 11.25 3.15
N ASN A 148 0.36 10.79 3.71
CA ASN A 148 0.37 10.12 5.00
C ASN A 148 1.07 8.76 4.92
N ILE A 149 0.86 8.02 3.83
CA ILE A 149 1.51 6.71 3.59
C ILE A 149 3.03 6.87 3.51
N VAL A 150 3.51 7.99 2.95
CA VAL A 150 4.96 8.28 2.91
C VAL A 150 5.55 8.37 4.31
N VAL A 151 4.87 9.08 5.22
CA VAL A 151 5.31 9.23 6.61
C VAL A 151 5.24 7.89 7.35
N TYR A 152 4.15 7.14 7.17
CA TYR A 152 4.00 5.81 7.78
C TYR A 152 5.08 4.83 7.30
N ALA A 153 5.35 4.76 6.00
CA ALA A 153 6.33 3.85 5.44
C ALA A 153 7.75 4.15 5.96
N ASN A 154 8.13 5.43 6.05
CA ASN A 154 9.44 5.82 6.58
C ASN A 154 9.58 5.48 8.06
N ASN A 155 8.55 5.75 8.87
CA ASN A 155 8.55 5.40 10.29
C ASN A 155 8.62 3.89 10.48
N TYR A 156 7.86 3.14 9.69
CA TYR A 156 7.82 1.70 9.73
C TYR A 156 9.16 1.07 9.34
N ASP A 157 9.81 1.54 8.27
CA ASP A 157 11.15 1.06 7.86
C ASP A 157 12.18 1.25 8.98
N ASN A 158 12.25 2.45 9.54
CA ASN A 158 13.17 2.75 10.63
C ASN A 158 12.92 1.84 11.85
N LEU A 159 11.68 1.67 12.27
CA LEU A 159 11.35 0.83 13.42
C LEU A 159 11.56 -0.66 13.13
N ALA A 160 11.24 -1.14 11.92
CA ALA A 160 11.38 -2.54 11.55
C ALA A 160 12.86 -2.97 11.52
N ARG A 161 13.75 -2.15 10.95
CA ARG A 161 15.20 -2.40 10.93
C ARG A 161 15.81 -2.42 12.32
N ASN A 162 15.41 -1.48 13.18
CA ASN A 162 15.92 -1.45 14.54
C ASN A 162 15.37 -2.63 15.37
N THR A 163 14.13 -3.02 15.15
CA THR A 163 13.54 -4.24 15.74
C THR A 163 14.30 -5.49 15.30
N TYR A 164 14.72 -5.60 14.03
CA TYR A 164 15.58 -6.68 13.55
C TYR A 164 16.89 -6.75 14.33
N ALA A 165 17.60 -5.62 14.45
CA ALA A 165 18.88 -5.55 15.16
C ALA A 165 18.73 -5.92 16.65
N ILE A 166 17.63 -5.50 17.28
CA ILE A 166 17.31 -5.88 18.66
C ILE A 166 17.11 -7.40 18.76
N PHE A 167 16.32 -7.99 17.86
CA PHE A 167 16.10 -9.44 17.84
C PHE A 167 17.38 -10.24 17.60
N GLU A 168 18.27 -9.75 16.73
CA GLU A 168 19.58 -10.36 16.48
C GLU A 168 20.44 -10.32 17.75
N GLY A 169 20.49 -9.18 18.44
CA GLY A 169 21.20 -9.04 19.70
C GLY A 169 20.68 -9.98 20.79
N ILE A 170 19.36 -10.15 20.90
CA ILE A 170 18.75 -11.11 21.84
C ILE A 170 19.14 -12.56 21.48
N ASN A 171 19.16 -12.91 20.20
CA ASN A 171 19.60 -14.22 19.75
C ASN A 171 21.09 -14.47 20.06
N ASN A 172 21.94 -13.46 19.91
CA ASN A 172 23.37 -13.57 20.21
C ASN A 172 23.61 -13.81 21.71
N ILE A 173 22.95 -13.07 22.60
CA ILE A 173 22.98 -13.30 24.05
C ILE A 173 22.59 -14.74 24.36
N LYS A 174 21.51 -15.24 23.74
CA LYS A 174 21.05 -16.63 23.95
C LYS A 174 22.11 -17.66 23.51
N ILE A 175 22.82 -17.45 22.41
CA ILE A 175 23.87 -18.36 21.93
C ILE A 175 25.06 -18.37 22.89
N GLU A 176 25.48 -17.20 23.37
CA GLU A 176 26.58 -17.04 24.33
C GLU A 176 26.30 -17.84 25.61
N PHE A 177 25.14 -17.65 26.23
CA PHE A 177 24.76 -18.40 27.44
C PHE A 177 24.55 -19.89 27.18
N LYS A 178 24.13 -20.30 25.97
CA LYS A 178 24.06 -21.73 25.61
C LYS A 178 25.45 -22.35 25.58
N ARG A 179 26.46 -21.68 25.04
CA ARG A 179 27.85 -22.18 25.01
C ARG A 179 28.43 -22.36 26.41
N ASN A 180 28.13 -21.43 27.31
CA ASN A 180 28.57 -21.49 28.71
C ASN A 180 27.99 -22.69 29.48
N ILE A 181 26.76 -23.13 29.17
CA ILE A 181 26.16 -24.33 29.78
C ILE A 181 26.86 -25.63 29.32
N TYR A 182 27.29 -25.69 28.06
CA TYR A 182 27.92 -26.89 27.48
C TYR A 182 29.45 -26.91 27.61
N GLY A 183 30.07 -25.80 28.01
CA GLY A 183 31.51 -25.67 28.21
C GLY A 183 31.84 -25.36 29.67
N GLU A 184 32.05 -26.40 30.47
CA GLU A 184 32.87 -26.43 31.70
C GLU A 184 32.84 -25.18 32.62
N ILE A 185 31.66 -24.74 33.08
CA ILE A 185 31.55 -23.80 34.21
C ILE A 185 30.77 -24.47 35.33
N GLU A 186 31.32 -24.45 36.56
CA GLU A 186 30.69 -24.91 37.81
C GLU A 186 29.51 -24.02 38.26
N GLU A 187 28.80 -23.39 37.32
CA GLU A 187 27.64 -22.54 37.61
C GLU A 187 26.36 -23.36 37.57
N THR A 188 25.49 -23.13 38.56
CA THR A 188 24.17 -23.75 38.61
C THR A 188 23.28 -23.20 37.50
N GLU A 189 22.29 -23.98 37.06
CA GLU A 189 21.33 -23.57 36.04
C GLU A 189 20.60 -22.26 36.39
N GLU A 190 20.31 -22.04 37.68
CA GLU A 190 19.67 -20.81 38.17
C GLU A 190 20.61 -19.60 38.14
N GLU A 191 21.91 -19.75 38.42
CA GLU A 191 22.89 -18.66 38.28
C GLU A 191 23.01 -18.21 36.83
N ILE A 192 23.08 -19.16 35.89
CA ILE A 192 23.14 -18.90 34.46
C ILE A 192 21.88 -18.16 33.99
N LYS A 193 20.72 -18.56 34.49
CA LYS A 193 19.42 -17.92 34.19
C LYS A 193 19.36 -16.48 34.70
N GLN A 194 19.86 -16.20 35.91
CA GLN A 194 19.93 -14.83 36.44
C GLN A 194 20.90 -13.94 35.65
N LYS A 195 22.10 -14.45 35.32
CA LYS A 195 23.06 -13.71 34.48
C LYS A 195 22.50 -13.39 33.10
N LYS A 196 21.83 -14.36 32.48
CA LYS A 196 21.15 -14.17 31.19
C LYS A 196 20.10 -13.06 31.26
N LYS A 197 19.30 -13.05 32.33
CA LYS A 197 18.29 -12.01 32.57
C LYS A 197 18.92 -10.63 32.76
N SER A 198 20.00 -10.53 33.53
CA SER A 198 20.73 -9.27 33.71
C SER A 198 21.30 -8.75 32.39
N ALA A 199 22.01 -9.58 31.64
CA ALA A 199 22.59 -9.22 30.36
C ALA A 199 21.54 -8.74 29.35
N LEU A 200 20.38 -9.39 29.37
CA LEU A 200 19.25 -9.04 28.52
C LEU A 200 18.62 -7.70 28.91
N LYS A 201 18.44 -7.45 30.21
CA LYS A 201 17.97 -6.16 30.73
C LYS A 201 18.92 -5.03 30.32
N ASP A 202 20.22 -5.20 30.51
CA ASP A 202 21.23 -4.20 30.15
C ASP A 202 21.23 -3.93 28.64
N PHE A 203 21.06 -4.97 27.83
CA PHE A 203 20.93 -4.84 26.39
C PHE A 203 19.71 -4.00 25.99
N LEU A 204 18.55 -4.20 26.62
CA LEU A 204 17.32 -3.47 26.30
C LEU A 204 17.33 -2.01 26.73
N MET A 205 18.15 -1.67 27.72
CA MET A 205 18.33 -0.30 28.20
C MET A 205 19.28 0.51 27.34
N LYS A 206 19.97 -0.12 26.37
CA LYS A 206 20.78 0.60 25.37
C LYS A 206 19.91 1.57 24.59
N LYS A 207 20.46 2.77 24.35
CA LYS A 207 19.80 3.84 23.60
C LYS A 207 20.25 3.84 22.15
N GLN A 208 19.32 4.18 21.27
CA GLN A 208 19.56 4.39 19.85
C GLN A 208 18.79 5.62 19.40
N SER A 209 19.49 6.47 18.65
CA SER A 209 18.88 7.64 18.05
C SER A 209 18.05 7.21 16.84
N LEU A 210 16.78 7.63 16.81
CA LEU A 210 15.86 7.37 15.72
C LEU A 210 15.15 8.65 15.29
N THR A 211 15.00 8.80 13.97
CA THR A 211 14.17 9.83 13.37
C THR A 211 12.79 9.25 13.05
N LEU A 212 11.77 9.72 13.75
CA LEU A 212 10.37 9.33 13.56
C LEU A 212 9.55 10.59 13.29
N SER A 213 8.76 10.60 12.23
CA SER A 213 7.94 11.75 11.81
C SER A 213 8.72 13.07 11.70
N GLY A 214 10.00 13.00 11.32
CA GLY A 214 10.88 14.18 11.20
C GLY A 214 11.55 14.62 12.50
N GLU A 215 11.26 13.99 13.63
CA GLU A 215 11.91 14.28 14.91
C GLU A 215 12.92 13.20 15.27
N THR A 216 14.16 13.61 15.56
CA THR A 216 15.22 12.72 16.05
C THR A 216 15.22 12.71 17.57
N LYS A 217 15.08 11.52 18.18
CA LYS A 217 15.13 11.32 19.63
C LYS A 217 15.83 10.01 19.96
N ASP A 218 16.40 9.95 21.16
CA ASP A 218 16.99 8.72 21.68
C ASP A 218 15.92 7.86 22.34
N TYR A 219 15.87 6.59 21.92
CA TYR A 219 14.96 5.59 22.47
C TYR A 219 15.76 4.43 23.02
N THR A 220 15.35 3.90 24.17
CA THR A 220 15.86 2.60 24.60
C THR A 220 15.37 1.52 23.63
N TYR A 221 16.12 0.44 23.45
CA TYR A 221 15.68 -0.70 22.63
C TYR A 221 14.30 -1.21 23.06
N TRP A 222 14.02 -1.19 24.35
CA TRP A 222 12.69 -1.45 24.88
C TRP A 222 11.60 -0.53 24.30
N LEU A 223 11.82 0.79 24.31
CA LEU A 223 10.87 1.77 23.73
C LEU A 223 10.74 1.63 22.20
N ILE A 224 11.79 1.17 21.52
CA ILE A 224 11.74 0.93 20.07
C ILE A 224 10.77 -0.20 19.75
N LEU A 225 10.83 -1.31 20.50
CA LEU A 225 9.90 -2.43 20.32
C LEU A 225 8.45 -2.01 20.58
N ASP A 226 8.21 -1.21 21.63
CA ASP A 226 6.86 -0.68 21.92
C ASP A 226 6.37 0.28 20.82
N LYS A 227 7.23 1.18 20.34
CA LYS A 227 6.88 2.08 19.23
C LYS A 227 6.64 1.34 17.91
N PHE A 228 7.38 0.27 17.65
CA PHE A 228 7.16 -0.58 16.48
C PHE A 228 5.73 -1.16 16.48
N LYS A 229 5.28 -1.68 17.62
CA LYS A 229 3.90 -2.13 17.82
C LYS A 229 2.88 -1.02 17.56
N ASP A 230 3.05 0.13 18.21
CA ASP A 230 2.11 1.25 18.07
C ASP A 230 2.00 1.70 16.61
N GLN A 231 3.13 1.83 15.91
CA GLN A 231 3.13 2.19 14.49
C GLN A 231 2.52 1.11 13.60
N HIS A 232 2.82 -0.17 13.86
CA HIS A 232 2.24 -1.27 13.12
C HIS A 232 0.70 -1.30 13.25
N ASN A 233 0.18 -1.08 14.46
CA ASN A 233 -1.26 -1.01 14.72
C ASN A 233 -1.90 0.20 14.04
N LYS A 234 -1.29 1.39 14.17
CA LYS A 234 -1.77 2.62 13.52
C LYS A 234 -1.82 2.46 12.00
N PHE A 235 -0.78 1.86 11.42
CA PHE A 235 -0.73 1.57 10.00
C PHE A 235 -1.85 0.61 9.58
N TYR A 236 -2.07 -0.46 10.34
CA TYR A 236 -3.14 -1.42 10.06
C TYR A 236 -4.53 -0.79 10.12
N THR A 237 -4.79 0.01 11.17
CA THR A 237 -6.05 0.76 11.30
C THR A 237 -6.23 1.75 10.15
N TYR A 238 -5.17 2.46 9.76
CA TYR A 238 -5.19 3.38 8.62
C TYR A 238 -5.63 2.69 7.33
N LEU A 239 -5.08 1.50 7.05
CA LEU A 239 -5.46 0.71 5.87
C LEU A 239 -6.93 0.28 5.89
N ILE A 240 -7.46 -0.10 7.06
CA ILE A 240 -8.87 -0.50 7.22
C ILE A 240 -9.81 0.70 7.04
N GLU A 241 -9.54 1.82 7.70
CA GLU A 241 -10.42 2.99 7.74
C GLU A 241 -10.57 3.68 6.38
N LYS A 242 -9.51 3.68 5.57
CA LYS A 242 -9.56 4.19 4.19
C LYS A 242 -10.36 3.28 3.23
N LYS A 243 -11.06 2.26 3.76
CA LYS A 243 -11.83 1.25 3.00
C LYS A 243 -10.99 0.57 1.92
N LEU A 244 -9.69 0.43 2.16
CA LEU A 244 -8.79 -0.28 1.25
C LEU A 244 -8.93 -1.80 1.45
N ILE A 245 -9.50 -2.24 2.57
CA ILE A 245 -9.66 -3.64 2.98
C ILE A 245 -11.15 -4.01 3.18
N LYS A 246 -12.11 -3.33 2.53
CA LYS A 246 -13.53 -3.74 2.57
C LYS A 246 -13.90 -4.71 1.47
#